data_AF-A0A3M1H815-F1
#
_entry.id   AF-A0A3M1H815-F1
#
_cell.length_a   1.000
_cell.length_b   1.000
_cell.length_c   1.000
_cell.angle_alpha   90.00
_cell.angle_beta   90.00
_cell.angle_gamma   90.00
#
_symmetry.space_group_name_H-M   'P 1'
#
loop_
_entity.id
_entity.type
_entity.pdbx_description
1 polymer ?
#
loop_
_entity_poly.entity_id
_entity_poly.type
_entity_poly.pdbx_seq_one_letter_code
_entity_poly.pdbx_strand_id
1 'polypeptide(L)'
;MATLELATTIAPYARILVASEEIEPGSGWAYDRWLASFAGAPERTAATLGSAIAQTYMDSLAGSPCHAAATMSVIDLDQIVPLAAAVDAIALDLASLDDATILAQVTPARRSAVEFDQRSAVEPGDLVDLGHFARRLQQEVLDPAVRTRLDRVLSRLQDAVIVSVAGSEKQGASGLSIYMPVLLSTPYNGYDRTLFAVTNRWFDFVERYRDAVRTDVTRPSLAVASLSPPNRVVTPATPLQVTVGTNDPDVYRLVGMVMYYNGSWYIVDGVDFTGSSSLGWSGDIPLLTDGSRASFLPLLPVAPGNGLSVVAAQLGPERSLGFLLFDRDPTSAQVRFAGAFHSPDGASVGIYPLTDGTPVRVLLPSYNAGTGRWSFTVSPVTVTYGPGFQVVADAQPGTYQLLLLAEDHAGNWGGTAVTGISRP
;
A
#
# COMPACT_ATOMS: atom_id res chain seq x y z
N MET A 1 -10.35 2.79 -14.73
CA MET A 1 -10.68 2.56 -16.17
C MET A 1 -9.59 3.04 -17.13
N ALA A 2 -8.73 4.00 -16.78
CA ALA A 2 -7.61 4.44 -17.63
C ALA A 2 -6.48 3.40 -17.62
N THR A 3 -6.70 2.27 -18.29
CA THR A 3 -5.69 1.22 -18.47
C THR A 3 -5.27 1.11 -19.92
N LEU A 4 -4.00 0.76 -20.19
CA LEU A 4 -3.51 0.57 -21.55
C LEU A 4 -4.27 -0.56 -22.27
N GLU A 5 -4.70 -1.59 -21.54
CA GLU A 5 -5.48 -2.70 -22.08
C GLU A 5 -6.85 -2.25 -22.59
N LEU A 6 -7.55 -1.41 -21.80
CA LEU A 6 -8.83 -0.85 -22.23
C LEU A 6 -8.62 0.10 -23.39
N ALA A 7 -7.66 1.02 -23.29
CA ALA A 7 -7.36 1.99 -24.34
C ALA A 7 -7.07 1.29 -25.68
N THR A 8 -6.31 0.19 -25.66
CA THR A 8 -6.03 -0.63 -26.84
C THR A 8 -7.30 -1.24 -27.43
N THR A 9 -8.20 -1.73 -26.57
CA THR A 9 -9.45 -2.35 -26.98
C THR A 9 -10.41 -1.35 -27.64
N ILE A 10 -10.47 -0.12 -27.14
CA ILE A 10 -11.43 0.88 -27.61
C ILE A 10 -10.87 1.83 -28.68
N ALA A 11 -9.56 1.84 -28.92
CA ALA A 11 -8.93 2.73 -29.90
C ALA A 11 -9.58 2.71 -31.31
N PRO A 12 -10.11 1.58 -31.83
CA PRO A 12 -10.82 1.59 -33.11
C PRO A 12 -12.18 2.32 -33.11
N TYR A 13 -12.73 2.64 -31.93
CA TYR A 13 -14.11 3.11 -31.77
C TYR A 13 -14.21 4.56 -31.26
N ALA A 14 -13.12 5.14 -30.79
CA ALA A 14 -13.08 6.52 -30.26
C ALA A 14 -11.71 7.16 -30.53
N ARG A 15 -11.66 8.49 -30.51
CA ARG A 15 -10.40 9.25 -30.63
C ARG A 15 -9.84 9.72 -29.30
N ILE A 16 -10.71 9.95 -28.32
CA ILE A 16 -10.34 10.45 -27.00
C ILE A 16 -10.98 9.53 -25.96
N LEU A 17 -10.18 9.09 -24.99
CA LEU A 17 -10.64 8.45 -23.76
C LEU A 17 -10.47 9.43 -22.60
N VAL A 18 -11.53 9.67 -21.84
CA VAL A 18 -11.46 10.36 -20.55
C VAL A 18 -11.74 9.32 -19.48
N ALA A 19 -10.78 9.06 -18.60
CA ALA A 19 -10.90 8.02 -17.58
C ALA A 19 -9.95 8.24 -16.40
N SER A 20 -10.31 7.66 -15.25
CA SER A 20 -9.49 7.61 -14.04
C SER A 20 -8.67 6.31 -13.99
N GLU A 21 -7.41 6.38 -13.56
CA GLU A 21 -6.57 5.20 -13.25
C GLU A 21 -7.08 4.50 -11.98
N GLU A 22 -7.57 5.28 -11.01
CA GLU A 22 -8.17 4.84 -9.75
C GLU A 22 -9.71 4.74 -9.81
N ILE A 23 -10.31 4.12 -8.81
CA ILE A 23 -11.75 4.15 -8.53
C ILE A 23 -12.25 5.60 -8.45
N GLU A 24 -13.32 5.88 -9.19
CA GLU A 24 -13.99 7.18 -9.16
C GLU A 24 -14.96 7.26 -7.97
N PRO A 25 -15.03 8.39 -7.24
CA PRO A 25 -15.99 8.57 -6.16
C PRO A 25 -17.43 8.45 -6.65
N GLY A 26 -18.31 7.91 -5.80
CA GLY A 26 -19.73 7.71 -6.13
C GLY A 26 -20.52 8.99 -6.44
N SER A 27 -19.96 10.18 -6.19
CA SER A 27 -20.50 11.46 -6.67
C SER A 27 -20.47 11.59 -8.20
N GLY A 28 -19.64 10.79 -8.88
CA GLY A 28 -19.46 10.85 -10.32
C GLY A 28 -18.79 12.14 -10.78
N TRP A 29 -19.00 12.47 -12.05
CA TRP A 29 -18.38 13.63 -12.71
C TRP A 29 -19.21 14.91 -12.51
N ALA A 30 -18.57 16.07 -12.65
CA ALA A 30 -19.22 17.38 -12.49
C ALA A 30 -20.05 17.79 -13.73
N TYR A 31 -21.07 17.00 -14.06
CA TYR A 31 -21.91 17.15 -15.27
C TYR A 31 -22.43 18.57 -15.48
N ASP A 32 -22.95 19.19 -14.42
CA ASP A 32 -23.45 20.57 -14.43
C ASP A 32 -22.37 21.57 -14.88
N ARG A 33 -21.12 21.39 -14.41
CA ARG A 33 -20.01 22.31 -14.68
C ARG A 33 -19.48 22.18 -16.10
N TRP A 34 -19.12 20.96 -16.53
CA TRP A 34 -18.51 20.81 -17.84
C TRP A 34 -19.54 20.95 -18.98
N LEU A 35 -20.80 20.56 -18.79
CA LEU A 35 -21.86 20.81 -19.78
C LEU A 35 -22.15 22.30 -19.93
N ALA A 36 -22.20 23.07 -18.84
CA ALA A 36 -22.36 24.52 -18.91
C ALA A 36 -21.21 25.19 -19.68
N SER A 37 -19.98 24.70 -19.51
CA SER A 37 -18.82 25.19 -20.26
C SER A 37 -18.90 24.92 -21.77
N PHE A 38 -19.64 23.89 -22.18
CA PHE A 38 -19.80 23.48 -23.58
C PHE A 38 -21.00 24.16 -24.25
N ALA A 39 -22.11 24.37 -23.52
CA ALA A 39 -23.30 25.04 -24.03
C ALA A 39 -23.02 26.45 -24.59
N GLY A 40 -21.97 27.12 -24.10
CA GLY A 40 -21.54 28.44 -24.58
C GLY A 40 -20.50 28.42 -25.73
N ALA A 41 -19.98 27.26 -26.14
CA ALA A 41 -18.91 27.15 -27.15
C ALA A 41 -18.86 25.74 -27.80
N PRO A 42 -19.77 25.43 -28.75
CA PRO A 42 -19.95 24.07 -29.29
C PRO A 42 -18.85 23.62 -30.27
N GLU A 43 -17.98 24.51 -30.76
CA GLU A 43 -16.91 24.17 -31.71
C GLU A 43 -15.63 23.59 -31.05
N ARG A 44 -15.70 23.18 -29.77
CA ARG A 44 -14.54 22.62 -29.06
C ARG A 44 -14.18 21.22 -29.57
N THR A 45 -12.88 20.94 -29.66
CA THR A 45 -12.39 19.60 -29.98
C THR A 45 -12.71 18.63 -28.83
N ALA A 46 -12.77 17.33 -29.15
CA ALA A 46 -12.96 16.28 -28.13
C ALA A 46 -11.89 16.33 -27.03
N ALA A 47 -10.65 16.70 -27.38
CA ALA A 47 -9.56 16.88 -26.42
C ALA A 47 -9.86 18.02 -25.43
N THR A 48 -10.29 19.20 -25.93
CA THR A 48 -10.65 20.34 -25.07
C THR A 48 -11.84 20.02 -24.16
N LEU A 49 -12.84 19.30 -24.68
CA LEU A 49 -13.95 18.80 -23.86
C LEU A 49 -13.45 17.84 -22.77
N GLY A 50 -12.60 16.89 -23.12
CA GLY A 50 -12.00 15.95 -22.16
C GLY A 50 -11.20 16.66 -21.06
N SER A 51 -10.39 17.66 -21.43
CA SER A 51 -9.64 18.46 -20.45
C SER A 51 -10.56 19.23 -19.50
N ALA A 52 -11.67 19.76 -19.98
CA ALA A 52 -12.66 20.43 -19.14
C ALA A 52 -13.35 19.44 -18.17
N ILE A 53 -13.67 18.23 -18.64
CA ILE A 53 -14.19 17.16 -17.78
C ILE A 53 -13.18 16.82 -16.68
N ALA A 54 -11.92 16.58 -17.04
CA ALA A 54 -10.88 16.20 -16.08
C ALA A 54 -10.66 17.27 -15.00
N GLN A 55 -10.56 18.53 -15.42
CA GLN A 55 -10.35 19.63 -14.48
C GLN A 55 -11.57 19.83 -13.57
N THR A 56 -12.78 19.89 -14.13
CA THR A 56 -14.00 20.12 -13.33
C THR A 56 -14.32 18.97 -12.39
N TYR A 57 -13.92 17.74 -12.72
CA TYR A 57 -13.96 16.60 -11.83
C TYR A 57 -13.04 16.80 -10.62
N MET A 58 -11.78 17.17 -10.82
CA MET A 58 -10.87 17.45 -9.69
C MET A 58 -11.37 18.62 -8.84
N ASP A 59 -11.84 19.70 -9.48
CA ASP A 59 -12.37 20.88 -8.80
C ASP A 59 -13.66 20.59 -8.03
N SER A 60 -14.47 19.61 -8.45
CA SER A 60 -15.69 19.23 -7.71
C SER A 60 -15.38 18.43 -6.45
N LEU A 61 -14.21 17.79 -6.40
CA LEU A 61 -13.72 17.07 -5.24
C LEU A 61 -12.97 17.98 -4.26
N ALA A 62 -12.70 19.25 -4.58
CA ALA A 62 -11.99 20.15 -3.67
C ALA A 62 -12.66 20.20 -2.28
N GLY A 63 -11.89 19.88 -1.23
CA GLY A 63 -12.39 19.79 0.15
C GLY A 63 -13.09 18.48 0.53
N SER A 64 -13.26 17.55 -0.42
CA SER A 64 -13.70 16.18 -0.17
C SER A 64 -12.53 15.30 0.31
N PRO A 65 -12.76 14.35 1.23
CA PRO A 65 -11.74 13.36 1.60
C PRO A 65 -11.27 12.52 0.39
N CYS A 66 -12.09 12.38 -0.66
CA CYS A 66 -11.72 11.61 -1.85
C CYS A 66 -10.75 12.36 -2.79
N HIS A 67 -10.54 13.67 -2.60
CA HIS A 67 -9.69 14.47 -3.49
C HIS A 67 -8.25 13.97 -3.54
N ALA A 68 -7.72 13.52 -2.40
CA ALA A 68 -6.33 13.10 -2.28
C ALA A 68 -6.01 11.86 -3.12
N ALA A 69 -6.94 10.91 -3.20
CA ALA A 69 -6.79 9.65 -3.94
C ALA A 69 -7.29 9.72 -5.40
N ALA A 70 -7.99 10.79 -5.80
CA ALA A 70 -8.61 10.89 -7.11
C ALA A 70 -7.58 11.04 -8.24
N THR A 71 -7.91 10.48 -9.41
CA THR A 71 -7.16 10.67 -10.66
C THR A 71 -8.12 10.94 -11.81
N MET A 72 -7.67 11.62 -12.85
CA MET A 72 -8.39 11.70 -14.13
C MET A 72 -7.41 12.00 -15.26
N SER A 73 -7.61 11.37 -16.40
CA SER A 73 -6.75 11.51 -17.57
C SER A 73 -7.56 11.69 -18.85
N VAL A 74 -6.92 12.32 -19.85
CA VAL A 74 -7.43 12.51 -21.20
C VAL A 74 -6.40 11.95 -22.16
N ILE A 75 -6.78 10.92 -22.90
CA ILE A 75 -5.87 10.10 -23.69
C ILE A 75 -6.25 10.20 -25.16
N ASP A 76 -5.26 10.49 -26.01
CA ASP A 76 -5.36 10.39 -27.47
C ASP A 76 -5.24 8.92 -27.89
N LEU A 77 -6.36 8.36 -28.34
CA LEU A 77 -6.44 6.97 -28.75
C LEU A 77 -5.71 6.69 -30.07
N ASP A 78 -5.45 7.72 -30.90
CA ASP A 78 -4.66 7.58 -32.12
C ASP A 78 -3.18 7.27 -31.81
N GLN A 79 -2.71 7.53 -30.58
CA GLN A 79 -1.34 7.25 -30.10
C GLN A 79 -1.21 5.92 -29.36
N ILE A 80 -2.29 5.16 -29.18
CA ILE A 80 -2.24 3.92 -28.39
C ILE A 80 -1.50 2.79 -29.11
N VAL A 81 -1.64 2.68 -30.44
CA VAL A 81 -0.90 1.68 -31.23
C VAL A 81 0.62 1.86 -31.09
N PRO A 82 1.22 3.05 -31.29
CA PRO A 82 2.65 3.23 -31.09
C PRO A 82 3.11 3.07 -29.62
N LEU A 83 2.27 3.43 -28.64
CA LEU A 83 2.54 3.16 -27.23
C LEU A 83 2.55 1.67 -26.91
N ALA A 84 1.53 0.92 -27.33
CA ALA A 84 1.46 -0.52 -27.15
C ALA A 84 2.65 -1.24 -27.80
N ALA A 85 3.10 -0.81 -28.97
CA ALA A 85 4.30 -1.33 -29.61
C ALA A 85 5.59 -1.04 -28.83
N ALA A 86 5.69 0.11 -28.15
CA ALA A 86 6.82 0.41 -27.26
C ALA A 86 6.78 -0.50 -26.02
N VAL A 87 5.60 -0.72 -25.44
CA VAL A 87 5.39 -1.63 -24.31
C VAL A 87 5.71 -3.08 -24.69
N ASP A 88 5.30 -3.53 -25.88
CA ASP A 88 5.62 -4.87 -26.39
C ASP A 88 7.14 -5.07 -26.56
N ALA A 89 7.86 -4.03 -26.97
CA ALA A 89 9.30 -4.09 -27.16
C ALA A 89 10.05 -4.19 -25.83
N ILE A 90 9.65 -3.47 -24.79
CA ILE A 90 10.23 -3.61 -23.45
C ILE A 90 9.82 -4.93 -22.80
N ALA A 91 8.59 -5.40 -23.01
CA ALA A 91 8.11 -6.66 -22.46
C ALA A 91 8.98 -7.85 -22.91
N LEU A 92 9.43 -7.85 -24.18
CA LEU A 92 10.37 -8.86 -24.67
C LEU A 92 11.67 -8.88 -23.88
N ASP A 93 12.28 -7.71 -23.72
CA ASP A 93 13.56 -7.60 -23.01
C ASP A 93 13.39 -8.05 -21.56
N LEU A 94 12.32 -7.60 -20.88
CA LEU A 94 12.04 -7.98 -19.49
C LEU A 94 11.71 -9.48 -19.33
N ALA A 95 11.00 -10.08 -20.29
CA ALA A 95 10.71 -11.52 -20.28
C ALA A 95 11.97 -12.38 -20.47
N SER A 96 13.06 -11.81 -21.01
CA SER A 96 14.33 -12.51 -21.23
C SER A 96 15.29 -12.46 -20.04
N LEU A 97 14.96 -11.70 -18.99
CA LEU A 97 15.78 -11.59 -17.78
C LEU A 97 15.81 -12.91 -17.00
N ASP A 98 16.92 -13.17 -16.31
CA ASP A 98 17.02 -14.26 -15.34
C ASP A 98 16.31 -13.92 -14.02
N ASP A 99 16.08 -14.93 -13.17
CA ASP A 99 15.34 -14.76 -11.91
C ASP A 99 16.04 -13.75 -10.99
N ALA A 100 17.37 -13.82 -10.91
CA ALA A 100 18.17 -12.93 -10.07
C ALA A 100 18.00 -11.46 -10.48
N THR A 101 17.97 -11.16 -11.78
CA THR A 101 17.78 -9.81 -12.29
C THR A 101 16.34 -9.32 -12.09
N ILE A 102 15.34 -10.20 -12.24
CA ILE A 102 13.94 -9.87 -11.96
C ILE A 102 13.77 -9.49 -10.47
N LEU A 103 14.30 -10.33 -9.57
CA LEU A 103 14.24 -10.10 -8.12
C LEU A 103 15.04 -8.84 -7.71
N ALA A 104 16.19 -8.60 -8.33
CA ALA A 104 17.02 -7.45 -7.97
C ALA A 104 16.56 -6.11 -8.56
N GLN A 105 15.86 -6.09 -9.71
CA GLN A 105 15.57 -4.85 -10.44
C GLN A 105 14.08 -4.62 -10.73
N VAL A 106 13.30 -5.68 -10.98
CA VAL A 106 11.89 -5.55 -11.38
C VAL A 106 10.96 -5.52 -10.16
N THR A 107 11.18 -6.39 -9.17
CA THR A 107 10.35 -6.40 -7.95
C THR A 107 10.47 -5.11 -7.13
N PRO A 108 11.64 -4.43 -6.97
CA PRO A 108 11.70 -3.17 -6.24
C PRO A 108 11.01 -2.04 -7.01
N ALA A 109 11.18 -2.01 -8.34
CA ALA A 109 10.51 -1.06 -9.21
C ALA A 109 8.98 -1.22 -9.14
N ARG A 110 8.49 -2.46 -9.08
CA ARG A 110 7.07 -2.76 -8.93
C ARG A 110 6.54 -2.35 -7.55
N ARG A 111 7.26 -2.67 -6.48
CA ARG A 111 6.88 -2.34 -5.10
C ARG A 111 6.88 -0.84 -4.80
N SER A 112 7.65 -0.06 -5.55
CA SER A 112 7.72 1.40 -5.44
C SER A 112 6.87 2.15 -6.46
N ALA A 113 6.20 1.45 -7.38
CA ALA A 113 5.30 2.07 -8.34
C ALA A 113 4.01 2.57 -7.67
N VAL A 114 3.36 3.58 -8.27
CA VAL A 114 2.03 4.00 -7.82
C VAL A 114 1.08 2.90 -8.27
N GLU A 115 0.23 2.44 -7.37
CA GLU A 115 -0.70 1.35 -7.62
C GLU A 115 -2.17 1.81 -7.56
N PHE A 116 -3.00 1.03 -8.25
CA PHE A 116 -4.44 1.22 -8.37
C PHE A 116 -5.16 -0.12 -8.25
N ASP A 117 -6.48 -0.10 -8.03
CA ASP A 117 -7.29 -1.30 -7.70
C ASP A 117 -6.92 -1.91 -6.33
N GLN A 118 -6.56 -1.07 -5.36
CA GLN A 118 -6.38 -1.50 -3.98
C GLN A 118 -7.74 -1.92 -3.39
N ARG A 119 -7.91 -3.21 -3.10
CA ARG A 119 -9.14 -3.76 -2.51
C ARG A 119 -9.27 -3.47 -1.02
N SER A 120 -8.15 -3.24 -0.33
CA SER A 120 -8.13 -2.80 1.06
C SER A 120 -6.87 -1.99 1.38
N ALA A 121 -6.87 -1.32 2.52
CA ALA A 121 -5.71 -0.57 3.01
C ALA A 121 -4.43 -1.42 3.19
N VAL A 122 -4.55 -2.75 3.18
CA VAL A 122 -3.46 -3.70 3.40
C VAL A 122 -3.22 -4.64 2.22
N GLU A 123 -4.03 -4.55 1.16
CA GLU A 123 -3.89 -5.35 -0.05
C GLU A 123 -3.36 -4.47 -1.19
N PRO A 124 -2.20 -4.81 -1.78
CA PRO A 124 -1.67 -4.05 -2.89
C PRO A 124 -2.58 -4.17 -4.13
N GLY A 125 -2.57 -3.13 -4.95
CA GLY A 125 -3.32 -3.09 -6.19
C GLY A 125 -2.71 -4.00 -7.25
N ASP A 126 -3.54 -4.54 -8.15
CA ASP A 126 -3.08 -5.38 -9.28
C ASP A 126 -2.62 -4.54 -10.49
N LEU A 127 -2.87 -3.22 -10.47
CA LEU A 127 -2.49 -2.27 -11.51
C LEU A 127 -1.38 -1.34 -11.00
N VAL A 128 -0.47 -0.96 -11.90
CA VAL A 128 0.52 0.09 -11.64
C VAL A 128 0.42 1.21 -12.66
N ASP A 129 0.76 2.42 -12.25
CA ASP A 129 1.00 3.53 -13.16
C ASP A 129 2.14 3.19 -14.14
N LEU A 130 1.86 3.18 -15.44
CA LEU A 130 2.80 2.75 -16.48
C LEU A 130 4.05 3.64 -16.50
N GLY A 131 3.87 4.96 -16.44
CA GLY A 131 4.97 5.92 -16.50
C GLY A 131 5.86 5.87 -15.25
N HIS A 132 5.27 5.76 -14.07
CA HIS A 132 6.00 5.69 -12.81
C HIS A 132 6.71 4.35 -12.69
N PHE A 133 6.06 3.24 -13.04
CA PHE A 133 6.73 1.94 -13.09
C PHE A 133 7.92 1.97 -14.05
N ALA A 134 7.79 2.52 -15.26
CA ALA A 134 8.90 2.66 -16.20
C ALA A 134 10.04 3.52 -15.63
N ARG A 135 9.75 4.64 -14.96
CA ARG A 135 10.76 5.49 -14.30
C ARG A 135 11.45 4.77 -13.13
N ARG A 136 10.72 3.98 -12.34
CA ARG A 136 11.30 3.15 -11.28
C ARG A 136 12.23 2.08 -11.86
N LEU A 137 11.80 1.39 -12.92
CA LEU A 137 12.66 0.45 -13.63
C LEU A 137 13.94 1.12 -14.16
N GLN A 138 13.89 2.36 -14.67
CA GLN A 138 15.09 3.05 -15.14
C GLN A 138 16.14 3.29 -14.03
N GLN A 139 15.67 3.45 -12.78
CA GLN A 139 16.51 3.64 -11.61
C GLN A 139 17.23 2.34 -11.23
N GLU A 140 16.54 1.20 -11.33
CA GLU A 140 17.08 -0.11 -10.94
C GLU A 140 17.86 -0.81 -12.07
N VAL A 141 17.36 -0.74 -13.31
CA VAL A 141 17.88 -1.53 -14.44
C VAL A 141 19.19 -0.98 -14.94
N LEU A 142 20.23 -1.81 -14.97
CA LEU A 142 21.57 -1.39 -15.38
C LEU A 142 21.83 -1.44 -16.90
N ASP A 143 21.08 -2.26 -17.65
CA ASP A 143 21.28 -2.44 -19.10
C ASP A 143 20.88 -1.18 -19.90
N PRO A 144 21.81 -0.55 -20.64
CA PRO A 144 21.52 0.63 -21.47
C PRO A 144 20.49 0.41 -22.58
N ALA A 145 20.41 -0.80 -23.15
CA ALA A 145 19.44 -1.11 -24.20
C ALA A 145 18.03 -1.12 -23.63
N VAL A 146 17.85 -1.73 -22.45
CA VAL A 146 16.57 -1.75 -21.73
C VAL A 146 16.17 -0.33 -21.32
N ARG A 147 17.11 0.48 -20.80
CA ARG A 147 16.86 1.91 -20.49
C ARG A 147 16.38 2.71 -21.70
N THR A 148 16.98 2.49 -22.87
CA THR A 148 16.57 3.15 -24.12
C THR A 148 15.14 2.78 -24.53
N ARG A 149 14.72 1.53 -24.30
CA ARG A 149 13.33 1.11 -24.54
C ARG A 149 12.37 1.71 -23.52
N LEU A 150 12.78 1.84 -22.26
CA LEU A 150 12.00 2.53 -21.23
C LEU A 150 11.81 4.02 -21.58
N ASP A 151 12.84 4.71 -22.08
CA ASP A 151 12.72 6.08 -22.58
C ASP A 151 11.70 6.18 -23.71
N ARG A 152 11.67 5.19 -24.61
CA ARG A 152 10.69 5.12 -25.68
C ARG A 152 9.26 4.91 -25.16
N VAL A 153 9.07 4.08 -24.14
CA VAL A 153 7.75 3.92 -23.48
C VAL A 153 7.30 5.26 -22.89
N LEU A 154 8.17 5.93 -22.13
CA LEU A 154 7.86 7.22 -21.52
C LEU A 154 7.54 8.30 -22.56
N SER A 155 8.29 8.36 -23.65
CA SER A 155 8.02 9.28 -24.75
C SER A 155 6.68 8.99 -25.43
N ARG A 156 6.34 7.72 -25.70
CA ARG A 156 5.04 7.37 -26.31
C ARG A 156 3.87 7.58 -25.38
N LEU A 157 4.09 7.42 -24.08
CA LEU A 157 3.09 7.74 -23.08
C LEU A 157 2.80 9.25 -23.04
N GLN A 158 3.86 10.07 -23.11
CA GLN A 158 3.71 11.52 -23.22
C GLN A 158 2.99 11.95 -24.50
N ASP A 159 3.22 11.27 -25.62
CA ASP A 159 2.48 11.52 -26.86
C ASP A 159 0.98 11.19 -26.69
N ALA A 160 0.65 10.12 -25.96
CA ALA A 160 -0.72 9.64 -25.79
C ALA A 160 -1.53 10.38 -24.73
N VAL A 161 -0.91 10.90 -23.67
CA VAL A 161 -1.62 11.52 -22.54
C VAL A 161 -1.66 13.04 -22.72
N ILE A 162 -2.85 13.56 -23.06
CA ILE A 162 -3.10 15.00 -23.26
C ILE A 162 -3.16 15.73 -21.92
N VAL A 163 -3.88 15.15 -20.95
CA VAL A 163 -4.03 15.67 -19.58
C VAL A 163 -3.93 14.49 -18.62
N SER A 164 -3.22 14.68 -17.52
CA SER A 164 -3.30 13.84 -16.34
C SER A 164 -3.37 14.74 -15.11
N VAL A 165 -4.40 14.54 -14.28
CA VAL A 165 -4.59 15.23 -13.01
C VAL A 165 -4.73 14.20 -11.90
N ALA A 166 -4.11 14.46 -10.76
CA ALA A 166 -4.07 13.54 -9.63
C ALA A 166 -4.07 14.29 -8.31
N GLY A 167 -4.69 13.69 -7.30
CA GLY A 167 -4.63 14.11 -5.93
C GLY A 167 -3.26 13.85 -5.28
N SER A 168 -3.09 14.36 -4.06
CA SER A 168 -1.81 14.31 -3.34
C SER A 168 -1.32 12.90 -3.01
N GLU A 169 -2.20 11.91 -2.89
CA GLU A 169 -1.82 10.51 -2.61
C GLU A 169 -1.40 9.74 -3.87
N LYS A 170 -1.76 10.26 -5.05
CA LYS A 170 -1.41 9.66 -6.34
C LYS A 170 -0.36 10.49 -7.10
N GLN A 171 0.49 11.20 -6.35
CA GLN A 171 1.65 11.90 -6.90
C GLN A 171 2.57 10.91 -7.63
N GLY A 172 2.62 11.00 -8.95
CA GLY A 172 3.36 10.08 -9.82
C GLY A 172 2.50 9.44 -10.92
N ALA A 173 1.17 9.48 -10.76
CA ALA A 173 0.22 9.08 -11.79
C ALA A 173 0.50 9.80 -13.12
N SER A 174 0.53 9.03 -14.19
CA SER A 174 0.97 9.42 -15.53
C SER A 174 -0.14 9.36 -16.55
N GLY A 175 -1.34 8.92 -16.15
CA GLY A 175 -2.57 8.94 -16.95
C GLY A 175 -2.97 7.59 -17.53
N LEU A 176 -2.10 6.58 -17.49
CA LEU A 176 -2.44 5.21 -17.92
C LEU A 176 -1.79 4.21 -16.99
N SER A 177 -2.60 3.31 -16.44
CA SER A 177 -2.12 2.15 -15.70
C SER A 177 -2.00 0.92 -16.60
N ILE A 178 -1.32 -0.10 -16.09
CA ILE A 178 -1.13 -1.39 -16.75
C ILE A 178 -1.19 -2.51 -15.71
N TYR A 179 -1.67 -3.69 -16.11
CA TYR A 179 -1.70 -4.87 -15.25
C TYR A 179 -0.31 -5.34 -14.87
N MET A 180 -0.02 -5.37 -13.58
CA MET A 180 1.23 -5.86 -13.02
C MET A 180 0.92 -6.33 -11.59
N PRO A 181 0.43 -7.55 -11.40
CA PRO A 181 -0.09 -8.02 -10.11
C PRO A 181 1.01 -8.20 -9.06
N VAL A 182 0.66 -8.04 -7.79
CA VAL A 182 1.47 -8.55 -6.67
C VAL A 182 1.07 -10.01 -6.42
N LEU A 183 2.04 -10.90 -6.20
CA LEU A 183 1.85 -12.36 -6.27
C LEU A 183 0.84 -12.97 -5.31
N LEU A 184 0.43 -12.25 -4.27
CA LEU A 184 -0.58 -12.71 -3.33
C LEU A 184 -1.99 -12.74 -3.95
N SER A 185 -2.20 -12.13 -5.13
CA SER A 185 -3.45 -12.26 -5.86
C SER A 185 -3.48 -13.55 -6.69
N THR A 186 -4.53 -14.35 -6.52
CA THR A 186 -4.92 -15.32 -7.55
C THR A 186 -5.06 -14.56 -8.87
N PRO A 187 -4.46 -15.04 -9.97
CA PRO A 187 -4.50 -14.31 -11.23
C PRO A 187 -5.95 -14.03 -11.60
N TYR A 188 -6.20 -12.82 -12.10
CA TYR A 188 -7.52 -12.48 -12.62
C TYR A 188 -7.84 -13.47 -13.75
N ASN A 189 -8.88 -14.28 -13.53
CA ASN A 189 -9.32 -15.27 -14.49
C ASN A 189 -9.82 -14.56 -15.75
N GLY A 190 -8.97 -14.49 -16.80
CA GLY A 190 -9.32 -13.92 -18.11
C GLY A 190 -8.43 -12.81 -18.63
N TYR A 191 -7.39 -12.34 -17.90
CA TYR A 191 -6.47 -11.32 -18.45
C TYR A 191 -5.78 -11.82 -19.73
N ASP A 192 -5.40 -13.10 -19.75
CA ASP A 192 -4.83 -13.86 -20.87
C ASP A 192 -5.69 -13.82 -22.15
N ARG A 193 -6.98 -13.46 -22.02
CA ARG A 193 -7.94 -13.39 -23.13
C ARG A 193 -8.25 -11.97 -23.58
N THR A 194 -7.67 -10.95 -22.94
CA THR A 194 -7.84 -9.56 -23.37
C THR A 194 -7.16 -9.33 -24.71
N LEU A 195 -7.66 -8.38 -25.51
CA LEU A 195 -7.04 -8.03 -26.80
C LEU A 195 -5.57 -7.65 -26.63
N PHE A 196 -5.25 -6.91 -25.57
CA PHE A 196 -3.88 -6.50 -25.28
C PHE A 196 -2.99 -7.71 -24.97
N ALA A 197 -3.39 -8.60 -24.06
CA ALA A 197 -2.59 -9.77 -23.71
C ALA A 197 -2.33 -10.70 -24.91
N VAL A 198 -3.30 -10.86 -25.83
CA VAL A 198 -3.12 -11.74 -27.00
C VAL A 198 -2.32 -11.09 -28.14
N THR A 199 -2.16 -9.76 -28.14
CA THR A 199 -1.42 -9.02 -29.18
C THR A 199 -0.12 -8.37 -28.70
N ASN A 200 0.19 -8.50 -27.41
CA ASN A 200 1.34 -7.87 -26.76
C ASN A 200 2.01 -8.86 -25.81
N ARG A 201 3.34 -8.90 -25.82
CA ARG A 201 4.15 -9.79 -24.96
C ARG A 201 4.21 -9.36 -23.50
N TRP A 202 3.50 -8.30 -23.11
CA TRP A 202 3.40 -7.88 -21.72
C TRP A 202 2.92 -9.01 -20.81
N PHE A 203 1.94 -9.80 -21.24
CA PHE A 203 1.47 -10.92 -20.43
C PHE A 203 2.52 -12.01 -20.24
N ASP A 204 3.33 -12.30 -21.27
CA ASP A 204 4.46 -13.23 -21.15
C ASP A 204 5.48 -12.74 -20.12
N PHE A 205 5.78 -11.43 -20.12
CA PHE A 205 6.61 -10.81 -19.09
C PHE A 205 5.98 -10.92 -17.70
N VAL A 206 4.68 -10.65 -17.56
CA VAL A 206 3.99 -10.77 -16.26
C VAL A 206 4.08 -12.20 -15.73
N GLU A 207 3.87 -13.23 -16.56
CA GLU A 207 4.00 -14.62 -16.11
C GLU A 207 5.45 -14.97 -15.76
N ARG A 208 6.43 -14.51 -16.56
CA ARG A 208 7.86 -14.66 -16.26
C ARG A 208 8.26 -14.04 -14.93
N TYR A 209 7.80 -12.81 -14.67
CA TYR A 209 7.97 -12.10 -13.41
C TYR A 209 7.34 -12.91 -12.27
N ARG A 210 6.08 -13.36 -12.44
CA ARG A 210 5.38 -14.09 -11.39
C ARG A 210 6.04 -15.41 -11.05
N ASP A 211 6.60 -16.10 -12.04
CA ASP A 211 7.30 -17.35 -11.83
C ASP A 211 8.60 -17.14 -11.04
N ALA A 212 9.42 -16.14 -11.42
CA ALA A 212 10.65 -15.81 -10.69
C ALA A 212 10.39 -15.60 -9.20
N VAL A 213 9.34 -14.83 -8.89
CA VAL A 213 9.04 -14.52 -7.49
C VAL A 213 8.35 -15.66 -6.75
N ARG A 214 7.50 -16.47 -7.41
CA ARG A 214 6.95 -17.69 -6.81
C ARG A 214 8.02 -18.73 -6.46
N THR A 215 9.07 -18.81 -7.26
CA THR A 215 10.18 -19.74 -7.03
C THR A 215 11.16 -19.26 -5.96
N ASP A 216 11.15 -17.96 -5.66
CA ASP A 216 11.94 -17.45 -4.56
C ASP A 216 11.29 -17.78 -3.21
N VAL A 217 11.90 -18.75 -2.53
CA VAL A 217 11.54 -19.17 -1.17
C VAL A 217 12.59 -18.75 -0.14
N THR A 218 13.58 -17.97 -0.57
CA THR A 218 14.66 -17.47 0.26
C THR A 218 14.06 -16.45 1.21
N ARG A 219 14.42 -16.53 2.50
CA ARG A 219 13.93 -15.58 3.49
C ARG A 219 15.06 -14.65 3.88
N PRO A 220 14.79 -13.33 4.01
CA PRO A 220 15.82 -12.40 4.46
C PRO A 220 16.28 -12.76 5.88
N SER A 221 17.58 -12.70 6.08
CA SER A 221 18.24 -12.97 7.34
C SER A 221 18.46 -11.68 8.13
N LEU A 222 18.22 -11.74 9.43
CA LEU A 222 18.43 -10.62 10.35
C LEU A 222 19.34 -11.03 11.50
N ALA A 223 20.26 -10.13 11.86
CA ALA A 223 21.13 -10.27 13.01
C ALA A 223 20.97 -9.07 13.96
N VAL A 224 20.91 -9.35 15.26
CA VAL A 224 20.99 -8.31 16.28
C VAL A 224 22.46 -7.88 16.39
N ALA A 225 22.79 -6.72 15.83
CA ALA A 225 24.13 -6.15 15.84
C ALA A 225 24.49 -5.59 17.21
N SER A 226 23.53 -4.98 17.91
CA SER A 226 23.72 -4.49 19.27
C SER A 226 22.42 -4.49 20.08
N LEU A 227 22.53 -4.60 21.39
CA LEU A 227 21.42 -4.62 22.33
C LEU A 227 21.79 -3.89 23.63
N SER A 228 20.97 -2.94 24.05
CA SER A 228 21.10 -2.23 25.32
C SER A 228 19.72 -2.04 25.98
N PRO A 229 19.58 -2.16 27.31
CA PRO A 229 20.61 -2.59 28.25
C PRO A 229 20.88 -4.10 28.13
N PRO A 230 22.11 -4.58 28.40
CA PRO A 230 22.46 -6.00 28.24
C PRO A 230 21.66 -6.95 29.13
N ASN A 231 21.20 -6.47 30.28
CA ASN A 231 20.34 -7.21 31.21
C ASN A 231 18.87 -7.29 30.74
N ARG A 232 18.51 -6.59 29.66
CA ARG A 232 17.17 -6.57 29.06
C ARG A 232 16.06 -6.10 30.02
N VAL A 233 16.43 -5.33 31.05
CA VAL A 233 15.48 -4.70 31.97
C VAL A 233 15.15 -3.32 31.45
N VAL A 234 13.91 -3.11 31.00
CA VAL A 234 13.47 -1.86 30.36
C VAL A 234 12.77 -0.98 31.38
N THR A 235 13.17 0.29 31.43
CA THR A 235 12.53 1.35 32.23
C THR A 235 12.46 2.64 31.42
N PRO A 236 11.65 3.63 31.81
CA PRO A 236 11.65 4.94 31.13
C PRO A 236 13.03 5.61 31.07
N ALA A 237 13.88 5.39 32.09
CA ALA A 237 15.24 5.92 32.13
C ALA A 237 16.25 5.06 31.35
N THR A 238 15.91 3.81 31.05
CA THR A 238 16.76 2.83 30.35
C THR A 238 15.94 2.12 29.27
N PRO A 239 15.59 2.82 28.18
CA PRO A 239 14.85 2.21 27.07
C PRO A 239 15.66 1.08 26.43
N LEU A 240 14.96 0.09 25.88
CA LEU A 240 15.58 -0.91 25.03
C LEU A 240 16.07 -0.22 23.74
N GLN A 241 17.28 -0.51 23.33
CA GLN A 241 17.87 -0.08 22.07
C GLN A 241 18.40 -1.33 21.37
N VAL A 242 17.92 -1.58 20.15
CA VAL A 242 18.29 -2.74 19.36
C VAL A 242 18.75 -2.29 18.00
N THR A 243 20.02 -2.52 17.65
CA THR A 243 20.50 -2.32 16.29
C THR A 243 20.36 -3.62 15.52
N VAL A 244 19.68 -3.58 14.38
CA VAL A 244 19.52 -4.73 13.50
C VAL A 244 20.35 -4.51 12.25
N GLY A 245 21.01 -5.58 11.81
CA GLY A 245 21.72 -5.64 10.55
C GLY A 245 21.19 -6.76 9.68
N THR A 246 21.26 -6.55 8.38
CA THR A 246 21.09 -7.57 7.35
C THR A 246 22.14 -7.35 6.27
N ASN A 247 22.63 -8.44 5.70
CA ASN A 247 23.48 -8.41 4.51
C ASN A 247 22.67 -8.74 3.24
N ASP A 248 21.38 -9.04 3.39
CA ASP A 248 20.53 -9.35 2.25
C ASP A 248 20.27 -8.06 1.45
N PRO A 249 20.63 -8.03 0.16
CA PRO A 249 20.48 -6.84 -0.67
C PRO A 249 19.02 -6.59 -1.08
N ASP A 250 18.16 -7.60 -0.94
CA ASP A 250 16.75 -7.58 -1.32
C ASP A 250 15.86 -7.49 -0.07
N VAL A 251 15.98 -6.41 0.70
CA VAL A 251 15.07 -6.15 1.83
C VAL A 251 14.15 -4.99 1.46
N TYR A 252 12.86 -5.28 1.38
CA TYR A 252 11.80 -4.30 1.10
C TYR A 252 11.43 -3.52 2.36
N ARG A 253 11.18 -4.22 3.47
CA ARG A 253 10.84 -3.57 4.75
C ARG A 253 11.32 -4.34 5.96
N LEU A 254 11.55 -3.61 7.05
CA LEU A 254 11.84 -4.16 8.36
C LEU A 254 10.76 -3.74 9.36
N VAL A 255 10.30 -4.69 10.17
CA VAL A 255 9.23 -4.50 11.15
C VAL A 255 9.68 -5.03 12.50
N GLY A 256 9.55 -4.21 13.54
CA GLY A 256 9.74 -4.58 14.93
C GLY A 256 8.40 -4.74 15.62
N MET A 257 8.13 -5.90 16.19
CA MET A 257 6.91 -6.17 16.94
C MET A 257 7.22 -6.41 18.40
N VAL A 258 6.62 -5.60 19.27
CA VAL A 258 6.68 -5.79 20.71
C VAL A 258 5.64 -6.84 21.09
N MET A 259 6.09 -7.92 21.70
CA MET A 259 5.25 -8.99 22.19
C MET A 259 5.22 -8.98 23.72
N TYR A 260 4.03 -9.10 24.31
CA TYR A 260 3.80 -9.15 25.74
C TYR A 260 3.24 -10.53 26.15
N TYR A 261 3.75 -11.08 27.23
CA TYR A 261 3.29 -12.36 27.77
C TYR A 261 2.27 -12.18 28.89
N ASN A 262 1.05 -12.68 28.67
CA ASN A 262 -0.01 -12.75 29.68
C ASN A 262 -0.79 -14.08 29.53
N GLY A 263 -0.19 -15.17 29.98
CA GLY A 263 -0.69 -16.55 29.75
C GLY A 263 -0.58 -17.03 28.31
N SER A 264 -0.39 -16.12 27.35
CA SER A 264 -0.03 -16.34 25.96
C SER A 264 0.73 -15.12 25.43
N TRP A 265 1.44 -15.26 24.31
CA TRP A 265 2.12 -14.13 23.66
C TRP A 265 1.16 -13.35 22.78
N TYR A 266 1.14 -12.03 22.95
CA TYR A 266 0.36 -11.10 22.12
C TYR A 266 1.26 -10.03 21.55
N ILE A 267 1.05 -9.64 20.30
CA ILE A 267 1.67 -8.43 19.75
C ILE A 267 0.90 -7.24 20.30
N VAL A 268 1.62 -6.23 20.80
CA VAL A 268 1.06 -5.06 21.48
C VAL A 268 1.53 -3.72 20.91
N ASP A 269 2.58 -3.73 20.09
CA ASP A 269 3.02 -2.57 19.30
C ASP A 269 3.81 -3.06 18.08
N GLY A 270 3.78 -2.27 17.01
CA GLY A 270 4.51 -2.49 15.76
C GLY A 270 5.20 -1.20 15.35
N VAL A 271 6.46 -1.32 14.94
CA VAL A 271 7.27 -0.20 14.47
C VAL A 271 7.95 -0.58 13.17
N ASP A 272 7.67 0.15 12.11
CA ASP A 272 8.45 0.08 10.87
C ASP A 272 9.78 0.80 11.06
N PHE A 273 10.85 0.22 10.53
CA PHE A 273 12.13 0.88 10.42
C PHE A 273 12.76 0.57 9.06
N THR A 274 13.62 1.47 8.57
CA THR A 274 14.24 1.37 7.24
C THR A 274 15.76 1.25 7.34
N GLY A 275 16.33 0.23 6.68
CA GLY A 275 17.79 0.01 6.60
C GLY A 275 18.44 -0.54 7.89
N SER A 276 19.74 -0.28 8.07
CA SER A 276 20.48 -0.62 9.30
C SER A 276 20.12 0.37 10.42
N SER A 277 18.95 0.21 11.01
CA SER A 277 18.40 1.14 12.00
C SER A 277 18.44 0.55 13.42
N SER A 278 18.55 1.45 14.39
CA SER A 278 18.30 1.14 15.80
C SER A 278 16.82 1.32 16.12
N LEU A 279 16.17 0.29 16.65
CA LEU A 279 14.86 0.40 17.27
C LEU A 279 15.02 0.77 18.75
N GLY A 280 14.41 1.89 19.14
CA GLY A 280 14.26 2.28 20.53
C GLY A 280 12.87 1.95 21.05
N TRP A 281 12.77 1.28 22.20
CA TRP A 281 11.50 1.02 22.87
C TRP A 281 11.60 1.45 24.34
N SER A 282 10.80 2.44 24.75
CA SER A 282 10.77 2.96 26.13
C SER A 282 10.19 1.96 27.13
N GLY A 283 9.65 0.85 26.64
CA GLY A 283 8.90 -0.13 27.41
C GLY A 283 7.41 0.21 27.49
N ASP A 284 6.99 1.40 27.07
CA ASP A 284 5.60 1.81 27.12
C ASP A 284 4.91 1.23 25.89
N ILE A 285 3.64 0.86 26.05
CA ILE A 285 2.84 0.31 24.97
C ILE A 285 1.57 1.13 24.78
N PRO A 286 1.10 1.27 23.54
CA PRO A 286 -0.15 1.96 23.25
C PRO A 286 -1.34 1.21 23.87
N LEU A 287 -2.15 1.96 24.61
CA LEU A 287 -3.45 1.55 25.11
C LEU A 287 -4.52 2.44 24.48
N LEU A 288 -5.64 1.83 24.10
CA LEU A 288 -6.85 2.54 23.75
C LEU A 288 -7.69 2.70 25.01
N THR A 289 -8.06 3.94 25.36
CA THR A 289 -8.84 4.24 26.56
C THR A 289 -10.06 5.09 26.24
N ASP A 290 -11.13 4.91 27.02
CA ASP A 290 -12.31 5.79 27.05
C ASP A 290 -12.28 6.76 28.27
N GLY A 291 -11.13 6.86 28.94
CA GLY A 291 -10.93 7.63 30.18
C GLY A 291 -11.31 6.85 31.45
N SER A 292 -12.04 5.73 31.33
CA SER A 292 -12.43 4.88 32.46
C SER A 292 -11.84 3.47 32.39
N ARG A 293 -11.72 2.93 31.19
CA ARG A 293 -11.19 1.59 30.89
C ARG A 293 -10.16 1.69 29.78
N ALA A 294 -9.17 0.80 29.80
CA ALA A 294 -8.15 0.74 28.78
C ALA A 294 -7.95 -0.70 28.27
N SER A 295 -7.69 -0.83 26.98
CA SER A 295 -7.32 -2.08 26.31
C SER A 295 -5.98 -1.90 25.61
N PHE A 296 -5.20 -2.98 25.48
CA PHE A 296 -4.05 -2.98 24.56
C PHE A 296 -4.50 -2.59 23.15
N LEU A 297 -3.64 -1.84 22.47
CA LEU A 297 -3.86 -1.36 21.12
C LEU A 297 -2.67 -1.77 20.24
N PRO A 298 -2.71 -2.93 19.57
CA PRO A 298 -1.62 -3.42 18.74
C PRO A 298 -1.53 -2.60 17.45
N LEU A 299 -0.84 -1.46 17.50
CA LEU A 299 -0.64 -0.58 16.36
C LEU A 299 0.26 -1.28 15.34
N LEU A 300 -0.33 -1.90 14.32
CA LEU A 300 0.41 -2.54 13.25
C LEU A 300 0.61 -1.55 12.10
N PRO A 301 1.85 -1.25 11.70
CA PRO A 301 2.11 -0.31 10.61
C PRO A 301 1.58 -0.86 9.28
N VAL A 302 1.01 0.02 8.46
CA VAL A 302 0.39 -0.34 7.18
C VAL A 302 1.45 -0.47 6.09
N ALA A 303 2.32 0.54 5.96
CA ALA A 303 3.40 0.54 5.00
C ALA A 303 4.59 1.40 5.49
N PRO A 304 5.81 1.12 4.99
CA PRO A 304 7.00 1.85 5.42
C PRO A 304 6.84 3.36 5.22
N GLY A 305 7.08 4.12 6.29
CA GLY A 305 7.21 5.58 6.25
C GLY A 305 5.91 6.38 6.11
N ASN A 306 4.73 5.73 6.05
CA ASN A 306 3.46 6.46 5.92
C ASN A 306 2.86 6.91 7.26
N GLY A 307 3.41 6.47 8.40
CA GLY A 307 2.91 6.82 9.74
C GLY A 307 1.55 6.19 10.11
N LEU A 308 0.92 5.44 9.21
CA LEU A 308 -0.41 4.87 9.43
C LEU A 308 -0.31 3.49 10.08
N SER A 309 -1.20 3.25 11.05
CA SER A 309 -1.37 1.95 11.69
C SER A 309 -2.83 1.52 11.69
N VAL A 310 -3.06 0.23 11.53
CA VAL A 310 -4.41 -0.35 11.49
C VAL A 310 -4.57 -1.39 12.58
N VAL A 311 -5.75 -1.39 13.21
CA VAL A 311 -6.12 -2.34 14.25
C VAL A 311 -7.48 -2.95 13.95
N ALA A 312 -7.54 -4.28 13.80
CA ALA A 312 -8.81 -4.98 13.69
C ALA A 312 -9.60 -4.87 15.01
N ALA A 313 -10.90 -4.62 14.93
CA ALA A 313 -11.78 -4.48 16.09
C ALA A 313 -13.20 -4.98 15.81
N GLN A 314 -13.90 -5.41 16.85
CA GLN A 314 -15.36 -5.52 16.84
C GLN A 314 -15.97 -4.16 17.18
N LEU A 315 -16.83 -3.66 16.30
CA LEU A 315 -17.44 -2.34 16.38
C LEU A 315 -18.95 -2.49 16.60
N GLY A 316 -19.50 -1.68 17.51
CA GLY A 316 -20.93 -1.62 17.73
C GLY A 316 -21.50 -2.78 18.56
N PRO A 317 -22.78 -2.68 18.95
CA PRO A 317 -23.44 -3.70 19.77
C PRO A 317 -23.53 -5.07 19.07
N GLU A 318 -23.62 -5.05 17.73
CA GLU A 318 -23.65 -6.26 16.88
C GLU A 318 -22.27 -6.91 16.69
N ARG A 319 -21.20 -6.26 17.17
CA ARG A 319 -19.82 -6.75 17.11
C ARG A 319 -19.33 -7.02 15.69
N SER A 320 -19.74 -6.18 14.74
CA SER A 320 -19.30 -6.22 13.35
C SER A 320 -17.78 -6.07 13.29
N LEU A 321 -17.12 -6.95 12.53
CA LEU A 321 -15.67 -6.88 12.36
C LEU A 321 -15.31 -5.67 11.49
N GLY A 322 -14.46 -4.78 11.97
CA GLY A 322 -13.94 -3.66 11.22
C GLY A 322 -12.51 -3.35 11.62
N PHE A 323 -12.04 -2.19 11.21
CA PHE A 323 -10.69 -1.70 11.46
C PHE A 323 -10.75 -0.29 12.01
N LEU A 324 -9.83 0.00 12.93
CA LEU A 324 -9.53 1.33 13.43
C LEU A 324 -8.23 1.79 12.76
N LEU A 325 -8.23 3.01 12.25
CA LEU A 325 -7.09 3.67 11.64
C LEU A 325 -6.48 4.67 12.63
N PHE A 326 -5.17 4.67 12.71
CA PHE A 326 -4.40 5.57 13.54
C PHE A 326 -3.28 6.22 12.73
N ASP A 327 -3.02 7.49 13.02
CA ASP A 327 -1.90 8.25 12.48
C ASP A 327 -0.86 8.44 13.60
N ARG A 328 0.36 7.99 13.33
CA ARG A 328 1.53 8.09 14.22
C ARG A 328 2.45 9.15 13.64
N ASP A 329 2.54 10.27 14.35
CA ASP A 329 3.42 11.37 13.98
C ASP A 329 4.88 10.88 13.97
N PRO A 330 5.63 10.98 12.87
CA PRO A 330 7.02 10.55 12.83
C PRO A 330 7.94 11.43 13.69
N THR A 331 7.49 12.62 14.07
CA THR A 331 8.26 13.60 14.87
C THR A 331 7.87 13.63 16.34
N SER A 332 6.79 12.97 16.74
CA SER A 332 6.36 12.85 18.13
C SER A 332 5.85 11.44 18.43
N ALA A 333 6.02 10.92 19.65
CA ALA A 333 5.49 9.60 20.01
C ALA A 333 3.94 9.56 20.08
N GLN A 334 3.24 10.60 19.60
CA GLN A 334 1.79 10.68 19.67
C GLN A 334 1.13 9.86 18.56
N VAL A 335 0.06 9.17 18.97
CA VAL A 335 -0.79 8.39 18.08
C VAL A 335 -2.19 8.98 18.15
N ARG A 336 -2.77 9.29 16.99
CA ARG A 336 -4.09 9.89 16.87
C ARG A 336 -5.05 8.93 16.19
N PHE A 337 -6.27 8.84 16.72
CA PHE A 337 -7.34 8.13 16.04
C PHE A 337 -7.74 8.90 14.77
N ALA A 338 -7.62 8.26 13.62
CA ALA A 338 -7.91 8.87 12.33
C ALA A 338 -9.30 8.48 11.80
N GLY A 339 -9.83 7.32 12.21
CA GLY A 339 -11.17 6.89 11.83
C GLY A 339 -11.35 5.38 11.99
N ALA A 340 -12.53 4.90 11.61
CA ALA A 340 -12.80 3.46 11.51
C ALA A 340 -13.27 3.15 10.09
N PHE A 341 -13.08 1.92 9.63
CA PHE A 341 -13.63 1.44 8.37
C PHE A 341 -14.12 0.00 8.52
N HIS A 342 -15.14 -0.33 7.75
CA HIS A 342 -15.72 -1.67 7.69
C HIS A 342 -15.51 -2.22 6.29
N SER A 343 -15.23 -3.52 6.17
CA SER A 343 -15.22 -4.22 4.89
C SER A 343 -16.33 -5.27 4.93
N PRO A 344 -17.57 -4.90 4.59
CA PRO A 344 -18.67 -5.87 4.56
C PRO A 344 -18.53 -6.90 3.44
N ASP A 345 -17.75 -6.60 2.38
CA ASP A 345 -17.69 -7.39 1.14
C ASP A 345 -16.30 -7.47 0.48
N GLY A 346 -15.25 -6.94 1.10
CA GLY A 346 -13.89 -6.95 0.51
C GLY A 346 -13.68 -5.98 -0.65
N ALA A 347 -14.69 -5.17 -1.03
CA ALA A 347 -14.63 -4.31 -2.21
C ALA A 347 -14.91 -2.82 -1.91
N SER A 348 -15.53 -2.51 -0.77
CA SER A 348 -15.84 -1.13 -0.37
C SER A 348 -15.20 -0.77 0.97
N VAL A 349 -14.07 -0.06 0.95
CA VAL A 349 -13.51 0.57 2.16
C VAL A 349 -14.08 1.98 2.28
N GLY A 350 -15.13 2.12 3.08
CA GLY A 350 -15.64 3.43 3.50
C GLY A 350 -15.22 3.74 4.93
N ILE A 351 -14.89 5.01 5.22
CA ILE A 351 -14.76 5.47 6.61
C ILE A 351 -16.14 5.31 7.25
N TYR A 352 -16.24 4.41 8.22
CA TYR A 352 -17.42 4.14 9.01
C TYR A 352 -17.50 5.18 10.15
N PRO A 353 -18.49 6.09 10.14
CA PRO A 353 -18.63 7.06 11.21
C PRO A 353 -19.06 6.34 12.50
N LEU A 354 -18.15 6.25 13.47
CA LEU A 354 -18.50 5.80 14.81
C LEU A 354 -19.34 6.88 15.49
N THR A 355 -20.43 6.49 16.14
CA THR A 355 -21.25 7.38 16.96
C THR A 355 -20.85 7.29 18.42
N ASP A 356 -20.97 8.40 19.15
CA ASP A 356 -20.75 8.42 20.61
C ASP A 356 -21.53 7.30 21.30
N GLY A 357 -20.85 6.57 22.18
CA GLY A 357 -21.39 5.38 22.84
C GLY A 357 -21.08 4.06 22.11
N THR A 358 -20.48 4.09 20.91
CA THR A 358 -20.16 2.86 20.18
C THR A 358 -19.16 2.00 20.96
N PRO A 359 -19.51 0.74 21.32
CA PRO A 359 -18.55 -0.16 21.96
C PRO A 359 -17.52 -0.65 20.96
N VAL A 360 -16.27 -0.68 21.40
CA VAL A 360 -15.10 -1.10 20.61
C VAL A 360 -14.36 -2.18 21.40
N ARG A 361 -14.10 -3.32 20.74
CA ARG A 361 -13.24 -4.38 21.28
C ARG A 361 -12.14 -4.71 20.29
N VAL A 362 -10.92 -4.39 20.66
CA VAL A 362 -9.73 -4.62 19.83
C VAL A 362 -9.45 -6.12 19.69
N LEU A 363 -9.02 -6.57 18.51
CA LEU A 363 -8.48 -7.90 18.30
C LEU A 363 -6.97 -7.88 18.60
N LEU A 364 -6.53 -8.75 19.49
CA LEU A 364 -5.13 -8.92 19.89
C LEU A 364 -4.51 -10.02 19.04
N PRO A 365 -3.56 -9.70 18.14
CA PRO A 365 -2.90 -10.69 17.31
C PRO A 365 -1.86 -11.50 18.10
N SER A 366 -1.71 -12.75 17.70
CA SER A 366 -0.56 -13.59 18.06
C SER A 366 -0.07 -14.35 16.84
N TYR A 367 1.23 -14.66 16.81
CA TYR A 367 1.88 -15.35 15.70
C TYR A 367 2.55 -16.64 16.19
N ASN A 368 2.25 -17.75 15.53
CA ASN A 368 2.89 -19.03 15.81
C ASN A 368 3.99 -19.30 14.78
N ALA A 369 5.25 -19.10 15.18
CA ALA A 369 6.41 -19.29 14.32
C ALA A 369 6.60 -20.75 13.83
N GLY A 370 6.11 -21.75 14.59
CA GLY A 370 6.21 -23.16 14.19
C GLY A 370 5.23 -23.57 13.09
N THR A 371 4.11 -22.87 12.97
CA THR A 371 3.09 -23.12 11.92
C THR A 371 3.00 -22.00 10.88
N GLY A 372 3.65 -20.86 11.13
CA GLY A 372 3.55 -19.66 10.31
C GLY A 372 2.18 -18.98 10.34
N ARG A 373 1.32 -19.31 11.31
CA ARG A 373 -0.09 -18.85 11.34
C ARG A 373 -0.32 -17.73 12.34
N TRP A 374 -1.16 -16.79 11.94
CA TRP A 374 -1.73 -15.75 12.78
C TRP A 374 -3.01 -16.24 13.47
N SER A 375 -3.23 -15.80 14.69
CA SER A 375 -4.51 -15.95 15.39
C SER A 375 -4.84 -14.65 16.12
N PHE A 376 -6.13 -14.44 16.39
CA PHE A 376 -6.62 -13.21 17.00
C PHE A 376 -7.55 -13.53 18.16
N THR A 377 -7.30 -12.91 19.30
CA THR A 377 -8.15 -13.00 20.48
C THR A 377 -8.80 -11.65 20.73
N VAL A 378 -10.11 -11.62 20.93
CA VAL A 378 -10.78 -10.36 21.21
C VAL A 378 -10.44 -9.90 22.63
N SER A 379 -10.08 -8.63 22.79
CA SER A 379 -9.76 -8.02 24.07
C SER A 379 -10.90 -8.25 25.09
N PRO A 380 -10.57 -8.60 26.35
CA PRO A 380 -11.55 -8.74 27.40
C PRO A 380 -12.15 -7.39 27.81
N VAL A 381 -11.46 -6.28 27.52
CA VAL A 381 -11.93 -4.93 27.83
C VAL A 381 -12.63 -4.34 26.61
N THR A 382 -13.89 -3.95 26.81
CA THR A 382 -14.61 -3.08 25.87
C THR A 382 -14.33 -1.65 26.23
N VAL A 383 -13.94 -0.82 25.27
CA VAL A 383 -13.86 0.64 25.43
C VAL A 383 -15.01 1.29 24.65
N THR A 384 -15.43 2.48 25.06
CA THR A 384 -16.54 3.19 24.42
C THR A 384 -16.01 4.37 23.62
N TYR A 385 -16.37 4.46 22.34
CA TYR A 385 -16.09 5.63 21.51
C TYR A 385 -16.89 6.85 21.99
N GLY A 386 -16.25 8.01 22.07
CA GLY A 386 -16.85 9.26 22.54
C GLY A 386 -15.83 10.17 23.24
N PRO A 387 -16.29 11.14 24.05
CA PRO A 387 -15.39 12.03 24.79
C PRO A 387 -14.43 11.24 25.69
N GLY A 388 -13.13 11.38 25.46
CA GLY A 388 -12.08 10.64 26.18
C GLY A 388 -11.54 9.42 25.44
N PHE A 389 -12.08 9.08 24.27
CA PHE A 389 -11.53 8.06 23.38
C PHE A 389 -10.21 8.52 22.79
N GLN A 390 -9.10 7.97 23.31
CA GLN A 390 -7.76 8.37 22.92
C GLN A 390 -6.76 7.23 23.09
N VAL A 391 -5.59 7.41 22.49
CA VAL A 391 -4.44 6.53 22.71
C VAL A 391 -3.58 7.12 23.82
N VAL A 392 -3.27 6.31 24.81
CA VAL A 392 -2.29 6.64 25.86
C VAL A 392 -1.15 5.64 25.82
N ALA A 393 0.05 6.05 26.19
CA ALA A 393 1.16 5.14 26.37
C ALA A 393 1.22 4.74 27.84
N ASP A 394 1.23 3.45 28.13
CA ASP A 394 1.34 2.95 29.50
C ASP A 394 2.33 1.79 29.62
N ALA A 395 2.95 1.73 30.78
CA ALA A 395 3.93 0.76 31.18
C ALA A 395 3.24 -0.46 31.79
N GLN A 396 3.38 -1.64 31.20
CA GLN A 396 2.94 -2.86 31.87
C GLN A 396 4.13 -3.61 32.47
N PRO A 397 4.10 -3.96 33.76
CA PRO A 397 5.04 -4.92 34.31
C PRO A 397 4.87 -6.28 33.63
N GLY A 398 5.98 -6.98 33.42
CA GLY A 398 5.95 -8.36 32.92
C GLY A 398 7.07 -8.72 31.97
N THR A 399 6.82 -9.78 31.20
CA THR A 399 7.80 -10.36 30.27
C THR A 399 7.45 -10.00 28.84
N TYR A 400 8.49 -9.63 28.09
CA TYR A 400 8.39 -9.16 26.72
C TYR A 400 9.35 -9.92 25.79
N GLN A 401 9.00 -9.89 24.52
CA GLN A 401 9.86 -10.24 23.40
C GLN A 401 9.81 -9.13 22.37
N LEU A 402 10.92 -8.92 21.68
CA LEU A 402 10.95 -8.07 20.49
C LEU A 402 11.19 -8.98 19.30
N LEU A 403 10.16 -9.17 18.48
CA LEU A 403 10.26 -9.88 17.21
C LEU A 403 10.73 -8.89 16.14
N LEU A 404 11.78 -9.24 15.42
CA LEU A 404 12.38 -8.45 14.36
C LEU A 404 12.19 -9.20 13.05
N LEU A 405 11.48 -8.60 12.12
CA LEU A 405 11.08 -9.20 10.86
C LEU A 405 11.60 -8.39 9.68
N ALA A 406 11.93 -9.08 8.61
CA ALA A 406 12.23 -8.51 7.30
C ALA A 406 11.30 -9.14 6.26
N GLU A 407 10.77 -8.32 5.38
CA GLU A 407 10.14 -8.74 4.12
C GLU A 407 11.08 -8.37 2.98
N ASP A 408 11.35 -9.30 2.07
CA ASP A 408 12.01 -9.00 0.79
C ASP A 408 11.02 -8.45 -0.25
N HIS A 409 11.47 -8.03 -1.43
CA HIS A 409 10.54 -7.53 -2.45
C HIS A 409 9.65 -8.66 -3.00
N ALA A 410 10.06 -9.92 -2.86
CA ALA A 410 9.31 -11.11 -3.22
C ALA A 410 8.12 -11.42 -2.27
N GLY A 411 8.14 -10.88 -1.06
CA GLY A 411 7.12 -11.10 -0.03
C GLY A 411 7.45 -12.23 0.95
N ASN A 412 8.66 -12.78 0.94
CA ASN A 412 9.11 -13.74 1.93
C ASN A 412 9.49 -13.03 3.23
N TRP A 413 9.07 -13.64 4.34
CA TRP A 413 9.35 -13.13 5.68
C TRP A 413 10.41 -13.97 6.39
N GLY A 414 11.46 -13.30 6.82
CA GLY A 414 12.46 -13.84 7.73
C GLY A 414 12.59 -12.98 8.98
N GLY A 415 13.23 -13.51 10.03
CA GLY A 415 13.28 -12.79 11.28
C GLY A 415 14.07 -13.46 12.40
N THR A 416 14.25 -12.69 13.47
CA THR A 416 14.87 -13.10 14.73
C THR A 416 14.12 -12.48 15.90
N ALA A 417 14.39 -12.93 17.13
CA ALA A 417 13.73 -12.39 18.31
C ALA A 417 14.71 -12.11 19.44
N VAL A 418 14.54 -10.96 20.10
CA VAL A 418 15.16 -10.66 21.38
C VAL A 418 14.23 -11.12 22.49
N THR A 419 14.65 -12.11 23.27
CA THR A 419 13.85 -12.72 24.35
C THR A 419 14.31 -12.29 25.74
N GLY A 420 13.56 -12.66 26.77
CA GLY A 420 13.94 -12.39 28.17
C GLY A 420 13.98 -10.90 28.51
N ILE A 421 13.20 -10.08 27.79
CA ILE A 421 13.01 -8.68 28.13
C ILE A 421 12.02 -8.62 29.29
N SER A 422 12.31 -7.82 30.30
CA SER A 422 11.42 -7.63 31.45
C SER A 422 11.24 -6.17 31.78
N ARG A 423 10.04 -5.81 32.19
CA ARG A 423 9.74 -4.52 32.82
C ARG A 423 9.27 -4.78 34.26
N PRO A 424 9.96 -4.23 35.27
CA PRO A 424 9.61 -4.44 36.67
C PRO A 424 8.30 -3.76 37.06
#